data_AF-A0A934LJP5-F1
#
_entry.id   AF-A0A934LJP5-F1
#
_cell.length_a   1.000
_cell.length_b   1.000
_cell.length_c   1.000
_cell.angle_alpha   90.00
_cell.angle_beta   90.00
_cell.angle_gamma   90.00
#
_symmetry.space_group_name_H-M   'P 1'
#
loop_
_entity.id
_entity.type
_entity.pdbx_description
1 polymer ?
#
loop_
_entity_poly.entity_id
_entity_poly.type
_entity_poly.pdbx_seq_one_letter_code
_entity_poly.pdbx_strand_id
1 'polypeptide(L)'
;MTRELRQLARGFMAAFGLVMLASVFYGVIQSKMLTNRPDNPRRVIAEQTLQRGMIVDRNGVVLATSSPTNVGNRLRRIYPYPEAIGGIGYFSYTHGASGLEASFDDLLRGQWEKQSLWQQLTHDLLHQQLAGGDLRTTLDLRIQRAIADGIGNRNGAAVVISAPDGAVLAMVNHYTLDPNTLDENWGEFGRNRLQLLIRNRVTEGLYRPGSTLELVLLAGMLANGDTLDRVVEEGAGPVSVEGVGLFPCVDEQAATFSDDLSLEQAFAWGCPQVFVEALGQTISVENYDALLRQLGLLDAPTLYEFHTVAGRTPAPLYNTFDMTLAVLGQSHLTVTPLQMARLVAAVADNGSAPPLYIADSYRLTDQRDWQPLDHPLLEKALMREDIADQLREAMRFAAENSPLVGLANDAGLAAEGYVLHGQAGVTYRLDGQMDSWFLGFMDAPDGSTVVVVVLIEDAHSPSEAAVVARDAFRATASNLTDSYE
;
A
#
# COMPACT_ATOMS: atom_id res chain seq x y z
N MET A 1 70.36 -28.21 -3.25
CA MET A 1 68.91 -28.48 -3.14
C MET A 1 68.46 -29.32 -4.34
N THR A 2 68.02 -30.57 -4.11
CA THR A 2 67.67 -31.53 -5.17
C THR A 2 66.45 -31.05 -5.98
N ARG A 3 66.34 -31.50 -7.24
CA ARG A 3 65.23 -31.14 -8.15
C ARG A 3 63.86 -31.43 -7.53
N GLU A 4 63.75 -32.54 -6.82
CA GLU A 4 62.56 -32.96 -6.06
C GLU A 4 62.17 -31.95 -4.96
N LEU A 5 63.13 -31.46 -4.17
CA LEU A 5 62.87 -30.45 -3.15
C LEU A 5 62.37 -29.12 -3.75
N ARG A 6 62.86 -28.73 -4.94
CA ARG A 6 62.40 -27.52 -5.63
C ARG A 6 61.00 -27.67 -6.22
N GLN A 7 60.62 -28.86 -6.69
CA GLN A 7 59.27 -29.12 -7.19
C GLN A 7 58.26 -29.16 -6.04
N LEU A 8 58.61 -29.80 -4.93
CA LEU A 8 57.80 -29.80 -3.71
C LEU A 8 57.58 -28.38 -3.17
N ALA A 9 58.65 -27.58 -3.07
CA ALA A 9 58.56 -26.20 -2.61
C ALA A 9 57.68 -25.32 -3.52
N ARG A 10 57.73 -25.50 -4.84
CA ARG A 10 56.84 -24.81 -5.79
C ARG A 10 55.39 -25.23 -5.63
N GLY A 11 55.14 -26.52 -5.38
CA GLY A 11 53.80 -27.03 -5.08
C GLY A 11 53.21 -26.38 -3.83
N PHE A 12 53.98 -26.31 -2.74
CA PHE A 12 53.56 -25.62 -1.52
C PHE A 12 53.35 -24.12 -1.72
N MET A 13 54.25 -23.43 -2.43
CA MET A 13 54.06 -21.99 -2.72
C MET A 13 52.80 -21.72 -3.56
N ALA A 14 52.49 -22.58 -4.54
CA ALA A 14 51.27 -22.46 -5.32
C ALA A 14 50.02 -22.69 -4.45
N ALA A 15 50.04 -23.70 -3.57
CA ALA A 15 48.94 -23.98 -2.65
C ALA A 15 48.72 -22.82 -1.66
N PHE A 16 49.78 -22.31 -1.03
CA PHE A 16 49.68 -21.15 -0.13
C PHE A 16 49.24 -19.88 -0.88
N GLY A 17 49.71 -19.68 -2.10
CA GLY A 17 49.25 -18.58 -2.96
C GLY A 17 47.75 -18.66 -3.24
N LEU A 18 47.23 -19.87 -3.50
CA LEU A 18 45.80 -20.09 -3.74
C LEU A 18 44.97 -19.84 -2.47
N VAL A 19 45.44 -20.31 -1.31
CA VAL A 19 44.79 -20.01 -0.01
C VAL A 19 44.82 -18.52 0.29
N MET A 20 45.93 -17.82 0.02
CA MET A 20 46.04 -16.38 0.20
C MET A 20 45.06 -15.63 -0.71
N LEU A 21 44.99 -15.98 -1.99
CA LEU A 21 44.04 -15.39 -2.93
C LEU A 21 42.59 -15.62 -2.51
N ALA A 22 42.25 -16.84 -2.08
CA ALA A 22 40.92 -17.14 -1.54
C ALA A 22 40.62 -16.32 -0.29
N SER A 23 41.59 -16.17 0.62
CA SER A 23 41.44 -15.37 1.84
C SER A 23 41.24 -13.89 1.54
N VAL A 24 41.97 -13.33 0.56
CA VAL A 24 41.77 -11.94 0.11
C VAL A 24 40.42 -11.78 -0.58
N PHE A 25 40.01 -12.74 -1.41
CA PHE A 25 38.72 -12.72 -2.08
C PHE A 25 37.57 -12.68 -1.05
N TYR A 26 37.57 -13.57 -0.05
CA TYR A 26 36.53 -13.58 0.97
C TYR A 26 36.66 -12.44 1.99
N GLY A 27 37.89 -12.08 2.38
CA GLY A 27 38.17 -11.09 3.42
C GLY A 27 38.13 -9.63 2.96
N VAL A 28 38.22 -9.36 1.66
CA VAL A 28 38.22 -7.99 1.11
C VAL A 28 37.10 -7.80 0.10
N ILE A 29 37.02 -8.67 -0.92
CA ILE A 29 36.05 -8.50 -2.02
C ILE A 29 34.64 -8.85 -1.57
N GLN A 30 34.46 -10.02 -0.92
CA GLN A 30 33.16 -10.48 -0.44
C GLN A 30 32.87 -10.13 1.02
N SER A 31 33.76 -9.40 1.69
CA SER A 31 33.63 -9.09 3.13
C SER A 31 32.28 -8.45 3.44
N LYS A 32 31.91 -7.38 2.71
CA LYS A 32 30.63 -6.68 2.89
C LYS A 32 29.43 -7.59 2.71
N MET A 33 29.46 -8.44 1.68
CA MET A 33 28.38 -9.39 1.40
C MET A 33 28.23 -10.39 2.54
N LEU A 34 29.34 -10.95 3.04
CA LEU A 34 29.37 -11.92 4.13
C LEU A 34 29.00 -11.32 5.49
N THR A 35 29.44 -10.09 5.80
CA THR A 35 29.11 -9.42 7.06
C THR A 35 27.64 -9.02 7.12
N ASN A 36 27.06 -8.64 5.97
CA ASN A 36 25.68 -8.18 5.87
C ASN A 36 24.67 -9.33 5.72
N ARG A 37 25.12 -10.59 5.68
CA ARG A 37 24.19 -11.73 5.62
C ARG A 37 23.26 -11.75 6.83
N PRO A 38 21.95 -11.99 6.63
CA PRO A 38 20.98 -12.08 7.74
C PRO A 38 21.29 -13.22 8.72
N ASP A 39 21.90 -14.31 8.24
CA ASP A 39 22.26 -15.50 9.04
C ASP A 39 23.61 -15.37 9.76
N ASN A 40 24.26 -14.21 9.73
CA ASN A 40 25.55 -14.01 10.39
C ASN A 40 25.36 -13.91 11.92
N PRO A 41 25.85 -14.88 12.72
CA PRO A 41 25.64 -14.88 14.17
C PRO A 41 26.31 -13.68 14.87
N ARG A 42 27.38 -13.12 14.30
CA ARG A 42 28.03 -11.91 14.84
C ARG A 42 27.13 -10.68 14.70
N ARG A 43 26.41 -10.60 13.58
CA ARG A 43 25.45 -9.52 13.31
C ARG A 43 24.29 -9.59 14.30
N VAL A 44 23.69 -10.78 14.46
CA VAL A 44 22.58 -11.01 15.40
C VAL A 44 22.97 -10.69 16.84
N ILE A 45 24.16 -11.09 17.30
CA ILE A 45 24.64 -10.79 18.66
C ILE A 45 24.85 -9.28 18.87
N ALA A 46 25.44 -8.58 17.89
CA ALA A 46 25.63 -7.14 17.97
C ALA A 46 24.29 -6.39 17.99
N GLU A 47 23.34 -6.81 17.14
CA GLU A 47 21.99 -6.24 17.08
C GLU A 47 21.22 -6.44 18.38
N GLN A 48 21.41 -7.56 19.08
CA GLN A 48 20.77 -7.81 20.38
C GLN A 48 21.18 -6.79 21.45
N THR A 49 22.29 -6.09 21.31
CA THR A 49 22.76 -5.07 22.27
C THR A 49 22.66 -3.65 21.72
N LEU A 50 22.18 -3.49 20.49
CA LEU A 50 22.13 -2.23 19.76
C LEU A 50 20.83 -1.49 20.08
N GLN A 51 20.93 -0.27 20.57
CA GLN A 51 19.78 0.62 20.73
C GLN A 51 19.34 1.08 19.34
N ARG A 52 18.45 0.30 18.71
CA ARG A 52 17.88 0.64 17.42
C ARG A 52 17.00 1.88 17.55
N GLY A 53 17.14 2.84 16.63
CA GLY A 53 16.48 4.15 16.69
C GLY A 53 14.95 4.05 16.65
N MET A 54 14.26 5.05 17.16
CA MET A 54 12.79 5.05 17.27
C MET A 54 12.15 5.32 15.92
N ILE A 55 10.98 4.73 15.69
CA ILE A 55 10.08 5.15 14.60
C ILE A 55 8.92 5.89 15.25
N VAL A 56 8.64 7.11 14.81
CA VAL A 56 7.56 7.95 15.32
C VAL A 56 6.57 8.33 14.23
N ASP A 57 5.32 8.56 14.63
CA ASP A 57 4.28 9.13 13.78
C ASP A 57 4.55 10.63 13.52
N ARG A 58 3.74 11.26 12.67
CA ARG A 58 3.89 12.68 12.32
C ARG A 58 3.76 13.63 13.53
N ASN A 59 3.07 13.19 14.58
CA ASN A 59 2.83 13.94 15.82
C ASN A 59 3.84 13.60 16.93
N GLY A 60 4.83 12.74 16.65
CA GLY A 60 5.87 12.33 17.60
C GLY A 60 5.48 11.17 18.52
N VAL A 61 4.36 10.49 18.26
CA VAL A 61 3.98 9.27 18.98
C VAL A 61 4.89 8.12 18.57
N VAL A 62 5.44 7.40 19.54
CA VAL A 62 6.37 6.29 19.29
C VAL A 62 5.63 5.06 18.75
N LEU A 63 5.94 4.68 17.51
CA LEU A 63 5.39 3.51 16.81
C LEU A 63 6.28 2.27 16.94
N ALA A 64 7.61 2.45 17.03
CA ALA A 64 8.55 1.38 17.31
C ALA A 64 9.72 1.87 18.19
N THR A 65 10.12 1.06 19.15
CA THR A 65 11.25 1.39 20.07
C THR A 65 11.97 0.14 20.56
N SER A 66 13.13 0.32 21.17
CA SER A 66 13.96 -0.76 21.71
C SER A 66 13.95 -0.71 23.23
N SER A 67 13.57 -1.82 23.88
CA SER A 67 13.51 -1.93 25.35
C SER A 67 14.41 -3.05 25.87
N PRO A 68 15.00 -2.91 27.06
CA PRO A 68 15.71 -3.99 27.73
C PRO A 68 14.83 -5.22 27.97
N THR A 69 15.43 -6.39 27.89
CA THR A 69 14.82 -7.66 28.28
C THR A 69 15.32 -8.08 29.66
N ASN A 70 14.57 -8.97 30.34
CA ASN A 70 14.95 -9.52 31.64
C ASN A 70 16.15 -10.50 31.59
N VAL A 71 16.72 -10.75 30.39
CA VAL A 71 17.74 -11.77 30.15
C VAL A 71 19.01 -11.12 29.58
N GLY A 72 19.96 -10.80 30.46
CA GLY A 72 21.24 -10.20 30.09
C GLY A 72 21.13 -8.76 29.59
N ASN A 73 22.11 -8.30 28.80
CA ASN A 73 22.12 -6.96 28.20
C ASN A 73 21.41 -6.91 26.83
N ARG A 74 20.40 -7.76 26.63
CA ARG A 74 19.69 -7.88 25.35
C ARG A 74 18.52 -6.89 25.28
N LEU A 75 18.36 -6.26 24.13
CA LEU A 75 17.26 -5.40 23.76
C LEU A 75 16.27 -6.16 22.87
N ARG A 76 14.98 -5.84 23.02
CA ARG A 76 13.90 -6.31 22.16
C ARG A 76 13.27 -5.10 21.47
N ARG A 77 12.92 -5.27 20.20
CA ARG A 77 12.13 -4.30 19.45
C ARG A 77 10.66 -4.43 19.85
N ILE A 78 10.03 -3.32 20.23
CA ILE A 78 8.64 -3.23 20.69
C ILE A 78 7.86 -2.35 19.73
N TYR A 79 6.68 -2.81 19.36
CA TYR A 79 5.68 -2.11 18.54
C TYR A 79 4.43 -1.90 19.39
N PRO A 80 4.24 -0.71 20.02
CA PRO A 80 3.11 -0.48 20.91
C PRO A 80 1.75 -0.54 20.21
N TYR A 81 1.72 -0.32 18.89
CA TYR A 81 0.52 -0.15 18.09
C TYR A 81 0.54 -1.07 16.87
N PRO A 82 -0.09 -2.25 16.93
CA PRO A 82 -0.12 -3.20 15.83
C PRO A 82 -0.73 -2.63 14.55
N GLU A 83 -1.67 -1.69 14.65
CA GLU A 83 -2.27 -1.03 13.49
C GLU A 83 -1.20 -0.36 12.58
N ALA A 84 -0.07 0.10 13.15
CA ALA A 84 1.04 0.77 12.44
C ALA A 84 1.90 -0.15 11.56
N ILE A 85 1.81 -1.47 11.75
CA ILE A 85 2.70 -2.46 11.10
C ILE A 85 2.59 -2.42 9.58
N GLY A 86 1.40 -2.10 9.04
CA GLY A 86 1.22 -2.00 7.59
C GLY A 86 2.17 -0.98 6.94
N GLY A 87 2.45 0.13 7.62
CA GLY A 87 3.44 1.12 7.18
C GLY A 87 4.85 0.82 7.70
N ILE A 88 5.03 0.62 9.00
CA ILE A 88 6.40 0.55 9.59
C ILE A 88 7.09 -0.80 9.37
N GLY A 89 6.32 -1.87 9.12
CA GLY A 89 6.83 -3.23 9.03
C GLY A 89 7.23 -3.81 10.39
N TYR A 90 8.17 -4.74 10.36
CA TYR A 90 8.70 -5.39 11.56
C TYR A 90 10.20 -5.66 11.43
N PHE A 91 10.83 -5.96 12.56
CA PHE A 91 12.21 -6.41 12.71
C PHE A 91 12.22 -7.59 13.67
N SER A 92 12.85 -8.68 13.23
CA SER A 92 13.08 -9.91 13.99
C SER A 92 14.49 -10.41 13.76
N TYR A 93 15.12 -10.90 14.82
CA TYR A 93 16.47 -11.47 14.77
C TYR A 93 16.54 -12.76 13.93
N THR A 94 15.42 -13.46 13.80
CA THR A 94 15.33 -14.77 13.14
C THR A 94 14.64 -14.69 11.78
N HIS A 95 13.74 -13.72 11.59
CA HIS A 95 12.90 -13.59 10.40
C HIS A 95 13.19 -12.35 9.55
N GLY A 96 14.21 -11.58 9.91
CA GLY A 96 14.64 -10.39 9.18
C GLY A 96 13.72 -9.20 9.43
N ALA A 97 13.73 -8.24 8.50
CA ALA A 97 12.96 -7.01 8.59
C ALA A 97 12.04 -6.84 7.38
N SER A 98 11.00 -6.01 7.53
CA SER A 98 10.06 -5.61 6.47
C SER A 98 9.69 -4.14 6.59
N GLY A 99 9.04 -3.56 5.57
CA GLY A 99 8.59 -2.16 5.59
C GLY A 99 9.74 -1.17 5.86
N LEU A 100 9.44 -0.09 6.60
CA LEU A 100 10.45 0.90 6.99
C LEU A 100 11.59 0.31 7.83
N GLU A 101 11.31 -0.69 8.68
CA GLU A 101 12.35 -1.37 9.45
C GLU A 101 13.42 -2.00 8.54
N ALA A 102 13.05 -2.51 7.37
CA ALA A 102 14.00 -3.03 6.39
C ALA A 102 14.69 -1.94 5.60
N SER A 103 13.93 -0.98 5.07
CA SER A 103 14.45 0.00 4.11
C SER A 103 15.34 1.05 4.77
N PHE A 104 15.07 1.37 6.04
CA PHE A 104 15.89 2.27 6.85
C PHE A 104 16.74 1.52 7.87
N ASP A 105 17.09 0.24 7.63
CA ASP A 105 17.91 -0.57 8.56
C ASP A 105 19.23 0.13 8.91
N ASP A 106 19.90 0.71 7.93
CA ASP A 106 21.18 1.39 8.14
C ASP A 106 21.02 2.63 9.04
N LEU A 107 19.96 3.43 8.87
CA LEU A 107 19.64 4.56 9.75
C LEU A 107 19.31 4.11 11.17
N LEU A 108 18.40 3.16 11.29
CA LEU A 108 17.93 2.65 12.56
C LEU A 108 19.03 1.95 13.35
N ARG A 109 20.15 1.58 12.70
CA ARG A 109 21.34 1.00 13.33
C ARG A 109 22.49 1.99 13.54
N GLY A 110 22.37 3.22 13.07
CA GLY A 110 23.41 4.25 13.19
C GLY A 110 24.55 4.10 12.17
N GLN A 111 24.27 3.45 11.03
CA GLN A 111 25.21 3.17 9.94
C GLN A 111 24.92 3.98 8.65
N TRP A 112 23.96 4.91 8.69
CA TRP A 112 23.48 5.69 7.54
C TRP A 112 24.54 6.57 6.85
N GLU A 113 25.51 7.08 7.61
CA GLU A 113 26.67 7.75 7.03
C GLU A 113 27.81 6.76 6.81
N LYS A 114 28.47 6.86 5.64
CA LYS A 114 29.82 6.32 5.42
C LYS A 114 30.76 7.03 6.38
N GLN A 115 30.79 6.57 7.62
CA GLN A 115 31.79 6.98 8.59
C GLN A 115 33.15 6.82 7.93
N SER A 116 33.96 7.88 7.99
CA SER A 116 35.34 7.77 7.54
C SER A 116 36.00 6.62 8.31
N LEU A 117 36.92 5.88 7.68
CA LEU A 117 37.64 4.78 8.32
C LEU A 117 38.22 5.17 9.70
N TRP A 118 38.58 6.44 9.88
CA TRP A 118 39.06 7.00 11.14
C TRP A 118 37.98 7.13 12.20
N GLN A 119 36.76 7.54 11.85
CA GLN A 119 35.63 7.61 12.79
C GLN A 119 35.22 6.21 13.28
N GLN A 120 35.17 5.22 12.38
CA GLN A 120 34.92 3.82 12.73
C GLN A 120 35.99 3.29 13.68
N LEU A 121 37.28 3.49 13.35
CA LEU A 121 38.40 3.10 14.20
C LEU A 121 38.33 3.74 15.60
N THR A 122 37.95 5.02 15.70
CA THR A 122 37.82 5.70 16.99
C THR A 122 36.61 5.23 17.80
N HIS A 123 35.46 4.97 17.16
CA HIS A 123 34.28 4.43 17.83
C HIS A 123 34.54 3.03 18.37
N ASP A 124 35.17 2.17 17.54
CA ASP A 124 35.57 0.82 17.92
C ASP A 124 36.61 0.80 19.05
N LEU A 125 37.57 1.74 19.04
CA LEU A 125 38.55 1.89 20.13
C LEU A 125 37.94 2.41 21.44
N LEU A 126 36.93 3.28 21.35
CA LEU A 126 36.33 3.96 22.51
C LEU A 126 35.12 3.22 23.09
N HIS A 127 34.71 2.09 22.50
CA HIS A 127 33.52 1.33 22.91
C HIS A 127 32.25 2.19 23.02
N GLN A 128 32.12 3.21 22.17
CA GLN A 128 30.89 4.01 22.13
C GLN A 128 29.77 3.14 21.56
N GLN A 129 28.69 2.94 22.33
CA GLN A 129 27.48 2.29 21.83
C GLN A 129 26.92 3.15 20.70
N LEU A 130 27.04 2.67 19.47
CA LEU A 130 26.33 3.24 18.32
C LEU A 130 24.84 3.13 18.63
N ALA A 131 24.17 4.27 18.85
CA ALA A 131 22.72 4.32 18.90
C ALA A 131 22.20 4.69 17.51
N GLY A 132 21.10 4.07 17.12
CA GLY A 132 20.45 4.31 15.84
C GLY A 132 19.82 5.68 15.74
N GLY A 133 19.75 6.22 14.52
CA GLY A 133 18.97 7.42 14.24
C GLY A 133 17.47 7.11 14.27
N ASP A 134 16.69 8.10 14.68
CA ASP A 134 15.23 8.05 14.70
C ASP A 134 14.65 8.37 13.31
N LEU A 135 13.49 7.81 13.01
CA LEU A 135 12.73 8.03 11.79
C LEU A 135 11.35 8.59 12.15
N ARG A 136 10.95 9.69 11.51
CA ARG A 136 9.59 10.24 11.55
C ARG A 136 8.87 9.86 10.28
N THR A 137 7.62 9.44 10.45
CA THR A 137 6.74 9.03 9.38
C THR A 137 5.64 10.06 9.15
N THR A 138 4.99 9.98 7.99
CA THR A 138 3.77 10.71 7.66
C THR A 138 2.52 10.11 8.32
N LEU A 139 2.63 8.90 8.87
CA LEU A 139 1.51 8.19 9.49
C LEU A 139 0.94 9.00 10.66
N ASP A 140 -0.38 8.96 10.81
CA ASP A 140 -1.08 9.46 11.98
C ASP A 140 -1.75 8.30 12.73
N LEU A 141 -1.36 8.08 13.98
CA LEU A 141 -1.87 6.97 14.78
C LEU A 141 -3.40 7.05 15.01
N ARG A 142 -3.99 8.25 15.00
CA ARG A 142 -5.44 8.41 15.21
C ARG A 142 -6.22 7.87 14.01
N ILE A 143 -5.78 8.21 12.80
CA ILE A 143 -6.40 7.72 11.54
C ILE A 143 -6.24 6.20 11.45
N GLN A 144 -5.03 5.71 11.72
CA GLN A 144 -4.71 4.29 11.78
C GLN A 144 -5.66 3.50 12.70
N ARG A 145 -5.92 4.01 13.91
CA ARG A 145 -6.84 3.37 14.87
C ARG A 145 -8.28 3.44 14.45
N ALA A 146 -8.77 4.58 13.98
CA ALA A 146 -10.15 4.72 13.51
C ALA A 146 -10.47 3.68 12.42
N ILE A 147 -9.53 3.47 11.51
CA ILE A 147 -9.62 2.43 10.48
C ILE A 147 -9.58 1.04 11.10
N ALA A 148 -8.60 0.74 11.96
CA ALA A 148 -8.46 -0.58 12.57
C ALA A 148 -9.70 -0.97 13.39
N ASP A 149 -10.24 -0.05 14.18
CA ASP A 149 -11.46 -0.22 14.96
C ASP A 149 -12.68 -0.44 14.04
N GLY A 150 -12.76 0.31 12.95
CA GLY A 150 -13.81 0.17 11.94
C GLY A 150 -13.77 -1.19 11.22
N ILE A 151 -12.57 -1.69 10.89
CA ILE A 151 -12.40 -3.03 10.31
C ILE A 151 -12.83 -4.10 11.33
N GLY A 152 -12.53 -3.90 12.62
CA GLY A 152 -12.86 -4.84 13.68
C GLY A 152 -12.17 -6.19 13.46
N ASN A 153 -12.81 -7.32 13.74
CA ASN A 153 -12.15 -8.65 13.65
C ASN A 153 -12.04 -9.24 12.23
N ARG A 154 -12.28 -8.45 11.17
CA ARG A 154 -12.28 -8.91 9.77
C ARG A 154 -10.89 -8.80 9.14
N ASN A 155 -10.67 -9.51 8.04
CA ASN A 155 -9.51 -9.26 7.19
C ASN A 155 -9.79 -8.01 6.35
N GLY A 156 -8.82 -7.11 6.24
CA GLY A 156 -9.01 -5.90 5.47
C GLY A 156 -7.74 -5.09 5.30
N ALA A 157 -7.80 -4.13 4.39
CA ALA A 157 -6.71 -3.24 4.08
C ALA A 157 -7.28 -1.83 3.84
N ALA A 158 -6.56 -0.82 4.28
CA ALA A 158 -6.90 0.55 3.97
C ALA A 158 -5.67 1.41 3.82
N VAL A 159 -5.78 2.43 2.97
CA VAL A 159 -4.73 3.42 2.76
C VAL A 159 -5.37 4.80 2.69
N VAL A 160 -4.71 5.75 3.36
CA VAL A 160 -5.08 7.16 3.36
C VAL A 160 -3.91 7.96 2.82
N ILE A 161 -4.16 8.76 1.79
CA ILE A 161 -3.15 9.53 1.07
C ILE A 161 -3.57 10.99 1.07
N SER A 162 -2.65 11.89 1.40
CA SER A 162 -2.82 13.31 1.17
C SER A 162 -2.47 13.62 -0.30
N ALA A 163 -3.32 14.38 -0.98
CA ALA A 163 -3.12 14.83 -2.35
C ALA A 163 -3.09 16.37 -2.39
N PRO A 164 -2.17 16.99 -3.14
CA PRO A 164 -1.27 16.40 -4.15
C PRO A 164 0.10 15.94 -3.61
N ASP A 165 0.40 16.10 -2.32
CA ASP A 165 1.74 15.86 -1.77
C ASP A 165 2.16 14.37 -1.78
N GLY A 166 1.21 13.44 -1.69
CA GLY A 166 1.48 11.99 -1.73
C GLY A 166 1.92 11.39 -0.40
N ALA A 167 1.83 12.15 0.70
CA ALA A 167 2.07 11.63 2.04
C ALA A 167 1.03 10.56 2.40
N VAL A 168 1.49 9.36 2.76
CA VAL A 168 0.60 8.29 3.23
C VAL A 168 0.31 8.52 4.72
N LEU A 169 -0.91 8.93 5.05
CA LEU A 169 -1.33 9.26 6.42
C LEU A 169 -1.74 8.02 7.23
N ALA A 170 -2.18 6.96 6.56
CA ALA A 170 -2.42 5.67 7.18
C ALA A 170 -2.21 4.54 6.17
N MET A 171 -1.66 3.43 6.64
CA MET A 171 -1.53 2.18 5.88
C MET A 171 -1.85 1.03 6.83
N VAL A 172 -3.13 0.64 6.87
CA VAL A 172 -3.63 -0.37 7.79
C VAL A 172 -3.78 -1.69 7.06
N ASN A 173 -3.18 -2.73 7.65
CA ASN A 173 -3.28 -4.11 7.19
C ASN A 173 -3.85 -4.93 8.35
N HIS A 174 -5.14 -5.28 8.30
CA HIS A 174 -5.83 -5.91 9.42
C HIS A 174 -5.85 -7.45 9.29
N TYR A 175 -5.71 -8.11 10.44
CA TYR A 175 -5.22 -9.49 10.68
C TYR A 175 -3.78 -9.75 10.25
N THR A 176 -2.87 -8.83 10.61
CA THR A 176 -1.44 -9.10 10.63
C THR A 176 -1.01 -9.73 11.95
N LEU A 177 0.00 -10.60 11.86
CA LEU A 177 0.68 -11.17 13.02
C LEU A 177 1.25 -10.06 13.90
N ASP A 178 1.02 -10.12 15.21
CA ASP A 178 1.64 -9.19 16.16
C ASP A 178 3.18 -9.43 16.16
N PRO A 179 3.98 -8.47 15.67
CA PRO A 179 5.42 -8.59 15.49
C PRO A 179 6.12 -8.70 16.84
N ASN A 180 5.49 -8.22 17.92
CA ASN A 180 6.01 -8.44 19.25
C ASN A 180 6.08 -9.94 19.52
N THR A 181 5.07 -10.72 19.13
CA THR A 181 5.02 -12.18 19.40
C THR A 181 5.65 -13.05 18.31
N LEU A 182 6.20 -12.45 17.26
CA LEU A 182 6.69 -13.13 16.05
C LEU A 182 7.71 -14.24 16.37
N ASP A 183 8.69 -13.93 17.21
CA ASP A 183 9.78 -14.85 17.55
C ASP A 183 9.35 -16.00 18.47
N GLU A 184 8.27 -15.80 19.24
CA GLU A 184 7.73 -16.77 20.20
C GLU A 184 6.75 -17.73 19.51
N ASN A 185 5.88 -17.22 18.64
CA ASN A 185 4.79 -17.96 18.04
C ASN A 185 5.14 -18.61 16.68
N TRP A 186 6.35 -18.42 16.17
CA TRP A 186 6.75 -18.91 14.84
C TRP A 186 6.62 -20.44 14.68
N GLY A 187 6.79 -21.20 15.77
CA GLY A 187 6.65 -22.66 15.75
C GLY A 187 5.21 -23.17 15.59
N GLU A 188 4.20 -22.34 15.92
CA GLU A 188 2.79 -22.72 15.88
C GLU A 188 2.16 -22.54 14.48
N PHE A 189 2.72 -21.64 13.67
CA PHE A 189 2.23 -21.38 12.33
C PHE A 189 3.09 -22.13 11.31
N GLY A 190 2.48 -23.01 10.50
CA GLY A 190 3.19 -23.61 9.36
C GLY A 190 3.71 -22.52 8.39
N ARG A 191 4.87 -22.73 7.75
CA ARG A 191 5.55 -21.73 6.89
C ARG A 191 4.62 -21.03 5.88
N ASN A 192 3.68 -21.75 5.29
CA ASN A 192 2.75 -21.19 4.30
C ASN A 192 1.72 -20.23 4.94
N ARG A 193 1.25 -20.52 6.16
CA ARG A 193 0.32 -19.66 6.89
C ARG A 193 1.02 -18.38 7.35
N LEU A 194 2.29 -18.46 7.74
CA LEU A 194 3.10 -17.29 8.09
C LEU A 194 3.31 -16.35 6.91
N GLN A 195 3.62 -16.87 5.73
CA GLN A 195 3.80 -16.03 4.53
C GLN A 195 2.54 -15.24 4.17
N LEU A 196 1.35 -15.77 4.44
CA LEU A 196 0.09 -15.04 4.25
C LEU A 196 -0.12 -13.97 5.33
N LEU A 197 0.31 -14.23 6.57
CA LEU A 197 0.11 -13.33 7.71
C LEU A 197 1.10 -12.15 7.75
N ILE A 198 2.27 -12.28 7.12
CA ILE A 198 3.29 -11.22 7.06
C ILE A 198 3.20 -10.36 5.80
N ARG A 199 2.38 -10.76 4.81
CA ARG A 199 2.20 -10.01 3.56
C ARG A 199 1.47 -8.71 3.82
N ASN A 200 1.96 -7.63 3.20
CA ASN A 200 1.28 -6.35 3.24
C ASN A 200 0.10 -6.35 2.26
N ARG A 201 -1.14 -6.41 2.75
CA ARG A 201 -2.33 -6.42 1.88
C ARG A 201 -2.47 -5.15 1.04
N VAL A 202 -1.95 -4.02 1.52
CA VAL A 202 -2.01 -2.74 0.80
C VAL A 202 -1.08 -2.72 -0.41
N THR A 203 0.14 -3.25 -0.28
CA THR A 203 1.18 -3.16 -1.33
C THR A 203 1.43 -4.45 -2.11
N GLU A 204 1.06 -5.59 -1.54
CA GLU A 204 1.31 -6.94 -2.07
C GLU A 204 0.06 -7.81 -2.20
N GLY A 205 -1.07 -7.37 -1.65
CA GLY A 205 -2.36 -8.06 -1.75
C GLY A 205 -2.98 -7.87 -3.13
N LEU A 206 -3.24 -8.96 -3.84
CA LEU A 206 -3.80 -8.95 -5.18
C LEU A 206 -5.26 -9.37 -5.13
N TYR A 207 -6.15 -8.44 -5.47
CA TYR A 207 -7.59 -8.61 -5.38
C TYR A 207 -8.24 -8.29 -6.72
N ARG A 208 -9.32 -8.99 -7.06
CA ARG A 208 -10.10 -8.61 -8.24
C ARG A 208 -10.84 -7.30 -7.94
N PRO A 209 -10.83 -6.31 -8.86
CA PRO A 209 -11.41 -5.00 -8.61
C PRO A 209 -12.96 -5.02 -8.54
N GLY A 210 -13.62 -5.99 -9.17
CA GLY A 210 -15.08 -6.01 -9.24
C GLY A 210 -15.64 -4.72 -9.83
N SER A 211 -16.74 -4.23 -9.28
CA SER A 211 -17.37 -2.97 -9.73
C SER A 211 -16.52 -1.72 -9.52
N THR A 212 -15.46 -1.76 -8.71
CA THR A 212 -14.52 -0.61 -8.64
C THR A 212 -13.76 -0.36 -9.95
N LEU A 213 -13.75 -1.34 -10.86
CA LEU A 213 -13.22 -1.17 -12.20
C LEU A 213 -14.05 -0.18 -13.03
N GLU A 214 -15.31 0.08 -12.67
CA GLU A 214 -16.17 1.02 -13.38
C GLU A 214 -15.58 2.44 -13.42
N LEU A 215 -14.81 2.85 -12.40
CA LEU A 215 -14.07 4.13 -12.43
C LEU A 215 -13.09 4.19 -13.60
N VAL A 216 -12.39 3.09 -13.86
CA VAL A 216 -11.42 2.94 -14.96
C VAL A 216 -12.15 2.94 -16.30
N LEU A 217 -13.25 2.18 -16.39
CA LEU A 217 -14.04 2.05 -17.60
C LEU A 217 -14.71 3.37 -17.98
N LEU A 218 -15.29 4.08 -17.01
CA LEU A 218 -15.87 5.40 -17.18
C LEU A 218 -14.81 6.38 -17.69
N ALA A 219 -13.60 6.38 -17.12
CA ALA A 219 -12.49 7.20 -17.62
C ALA A 219 -12.20 6.93 -19.11
N GLY A 220 -12.20 5.66 -19.51
CA GLY A 220 -12.01 5.25 -20.90
C GLY A 220 -13.15 5.66 -21.83
N MET A 221 -14.40 5.54 -21.38
CA MET A 221 -15.58 5.96 -22.13
C MET A 221 -15.59 7.48 -22.36
N LEU A 222 -15.34 8.27 -21.31
CA LEU A 222 -15.23 9.72 -21.38
C LEU A 222 -14.06 10.15 -22.30
N ALA A 223 -12.92 9.45 -22.23
CA ALA A 223 -11.78 9.71 -23.11
C ALA A 223 -12.10 9.45 -24.60
N ASN A 224 -13.05 8.56 -24.87
CA ASN A 224 -13.55 8.23 -26.20
C ASN A 224 -14.76 9.08 -26.66
N GLY A 225 -15.18 10.04 -25.85
CA GLY A 225 -16.20 11.04 -26.20
C GLY A 225 -17.62 10.71 -25.74
N ASP A 226 -17.82 9.66 -24.94
CA ASP A 226 -19.08 9.51 -24.19
C ASP A 226 -19.21 10.65 -23.15
N THR A 227 -20.44 10.96 -22.77
CA THR A 227 -20.78 12.00 -21.78
C THR A 227 -21.54 11.40 -20.62
N LEU A 228 -21.40 12.00 -19.44
CA LEU A 228 -22.05 11.56 -18.20
C LEU A 228 -23.57 11.43 -18.30
N ASP A 229 -24.21 12.27 -19.11
CA ASP A 229 -25.67 12.31 -19.34
C ASP A 229 -26.16 11.32 -20.41
N ARG A 230 -25.26 10.57 -21.06
CA ARG A 230 -25.65 9.54 -22.03
C ARG A 230 -26.50 8.47 -21.33
N VAL A 231 -27.75 8.35 -21.78
CA VAL A 231 -28.71 7.35 -21.28
C VAL A 231 -28.53 6.01 -21.98
N VAL A 232 -28.59 4.94 -21.20
CA VAL A 232 -28.61 3.56 -21.64
C VAL A 232 -29.94 2.91 -21.25
N GLU A 233 -30.62 2.35 -22.24
CA GLU A 233 -31.86 1.60 -22.04
C GLU A 233 -31.59 0.35 -21.19
N GLU A 234 -32.45 0.08 -20.21
CA GLU A 234 -32.28 -1.03 -19.26
C GLU A 234 -30.94 -0.99 -18.48
N GLY A 235 -30.33 0.18 -18.33
CA GLY A 235 -29.04 0.38 -17.64
C GLY A 235 -29.02 -0.08 -16.17
N ALA A 236 -30.17 -0.17 -15.50
CA ALA A 236 -30.29 -0.73 -14.14
C ALA A 236 -30.38 -2.27 -14.12
N GLY A 237 -30.47 -2.91 -15.28
CA GLY A 237 -30.63 -4.35 -15.42
C GLY A 237 -29.40 -5.13 -14.91
N PRO A 238 -29.59 -6.32 -14.32
CA PRO A 238 -28.46 -7.15 -13.92
C PRO A 238 -27.82 -7.84 -15.12
N VAL A 239 -26.50 -7.99 -15.10
CA VAL A 239 -25.75 -8.73 -16.13
C VAL A 239 -25.71 -10.21 -15.77
N SER A 240 -26.26 -11.08 -16.63
CA SER A 240 -26.19 -12.53 -16.47
C SER A 240 -25.05 -13.11 -17.29
N VAL A 241 -24.16 -13.87 -16.65
CA VAL A 241 -23.06 -14.57 -17.31
C VAL A 241 -23.24 -16.08 -17.14
N GLU A 242 -23.46 -16.77 -18.27
CA GLU A 242 -23.75 -18.20 -18.30
C GLU A 242 -22.67 -19.03 -17.56
N GLY A 243 -23.10 -19.86 -16.60
CA GLY A 243 -22.18 -20.70 -15.83
C GLY A 243 -21.36 -19.96 -14.76
N VAL A 244 -21.52 -18.64 -14.61
CA VAL A 244 -20.85 -17.85 -13.56
C VAL A 244 -21.85 -17.29 -12.56
N GLY A 245 -22.87 -16.55 -13.01
CA GLY A 245 -23.84 -15.95 -12.11
C GLY A 245 -24.48 -14.67 -12.62
N LEU A 246 -25.20 -14.00 -11.72
CA LEU A 246 -25.90 -12.74 -11.96
C LEU A 246 -25.19 -11.61 -11.23
N PHE A 247 -24.94 -10.50 -11.91
CA PHE A 247 -24.26 -9.31 -11.38
C PHE A 247 -25.24 -8.12 -11.41
N PRO A 248 -25.89 -7.80 -10.27
CA PRO A 248 -26.78 -6.64 -10.17
C PRO A 248 -26.00 -5.34 -9.96
N CYS A 249 -26.71 -4.22 -9.89
CA CYS A 249 -26.15 -2.99 -9.32
C CYS A 249 -25.69 -3.23 -7.87
N VAL A 250 -24.60 -2.58 -7.46
CA VAL A 250 -24.06 -2.72 -6.10
C VAL A 250 -25.04 -2.15 -5.06
N ASP A 251 -25.64 -1.00 -5.37
CA ASP A 251 -26.68 -0.40 -4.55
C ASP A 251 -28.06 -0.88 -5.04
N GLU A 252 -28.72 -1.69 -4.21
CA GLU A 252 -30.02 -2.29 -4.52
C GLU A 252 -31.13 -1.25 -4.76
N GLN A 253 -30.93 0.01 -4.35
CA GLN A 253 -31.90 1.08 -4.59
C GLN A 253 -31.89 1.60 -6.04
N ALA A 254 -30.93 1.23 -6.88
CA ALA A 254 -30.88 1.62 -8.30
C ALA A 254 -32.20 1.34 -9.03
N ALA A 255 -32.75 0.14 -8.84
CA ALA A 255 -33.98 -0.33 -9.48
C ALA A 255 -35.25 0.41 -9.01
N THR A 256 -35.16 1.30 -8.03
CA THR A 256 -36.30 2.10 -7.55
C THR A 256 -36.48 3.41 -8.33
N PHE A 257 -35.47 3.82 -9.12
CA PHE A 257 -35.48 5.11 -9.82
C PHE A 257 -35.96 5.01 -11.27
N SER A 258 -35.34 4.14 -12.07
CA SER A 258 -35.63 3.97 -13.50
C SER A 258 -34.93 2.71 -14.01
N ASP A 259 -35.50 2.05 -15.03
CA ASP A 259 -34.81 0.98 -15.75
C ASP A 259 -33.69 1.56 -16.64
N ASP A 260 -33.93 2.74 -17.22
CA ASP A 260 -32.94 3.47 -18.03
C ASP A 260 -32.09 4.38 -17.13
N LEU A 261 -30.77 4.31 -17.28
CA LEU A 261 -29.83 5.10 -16.48
C LEU A 261 -28.84 5.84 -17.38
N SER A 262 -28.48 7.06 -16.97
CA SER A 262 -27.30 7.74 -17.52
C SER A 262 -25.99 7.11 -17.04
N LEU A 263 -24.85 7.41 -17.69
CA LEU A 263 -23.54 6.91 -17.24
C LEU A 263 -23.21 7.36 -15.81
N GLU A 264 -23.52 8.61 -15.46
CA GLU A 264 -23.34 9.15 -14.11
C GLU A 264 -24.15 8.37 -13.07
N GLN A 265 -25.42 8.11 -13.39
CA GLN A 265 -26.32 7.34 -12.55
C GLN A 265 -25.86 5.89 -12.40
N ALA A 266 -25.53 5.21 -13.52
CA ALA A 266 -25.06 3.85 -13.48
C ALA A 266 -23.78 3.71 -12.65
N PHE A 267 -22.83 4.65 -12.80
CA PHE A 267 -21.63 4.70 -11.96
C PHE A 267 -21.96 4.92 -10.47
N ALA A 268 -22.90 5.81 -10.16
CA ALA A 268 -23.28 6.13 -8.79
C ALA A 268 -23.84 4.95 -8.00
N TRP A 269 -24.68 4.13 -8.64
CA TRP A 269 -25.25 2.93 -8.00
C TRP A 269 -24.47 1.64 -8.28
N GLY A 270 -23.38 1.72 -9.04
CA GLY A 270 -22.52 0.58 -9.39
C GLY A 270 -23.22 -0.43 -10.31
N CYS A 271 -23.90 0.04 -11.35
CA CYS A 271 -24.69 -0.77 -12.28
C CYS A 271 -23.84 -1.24 -13.48
N PRO A 272 -23.59 -2.55 -13.63
CA PRO A 272 -22.63 -3.04 -14.61
C PRO A 272 -23.14 -3.06 -16.07
N GLN A 273 -24.45 -3.06 -16.28
CA GLN A 273 -25.06 -3.26 -17.61
C GLN A 273 -24.63 -2.22 -18.63
N VAL A 274 -24.53 -0.95 -18.20
CA VAL A 274 -24.06 0.16 -19.04
C VAL A 274 -22.66 -0.07 -19.58
N PHE A 275 -21.75 -0.59 -18.75
CA PHE A 275 -20.37 -0.88 -19.16
C PHE A 275 -20.29 -2.10 -20.06
N VAL A 276 -21.19 -3.07 -19.89
CA VAL A 276 -21.29 -4.24 -20.77
C VAL A 276 -21.88 -3.87 -22.13
N GLU A 277 -22.85 -2.96 -22.20
CA GLU A 277 -23.42 -2.45 -23.46
C GLU A 277 -22.37 -1.69 -24.31
N ALA A 278 -21.42 -1.04 -23.64
CA ALA A 278 -20.29 -0.37 -24.28
C ALA A 278 -19.27 -1.32 -24.93
N LEU A 279 -19.37 -2.65 -24.70
CA LEU A 279 -18.51 -3.65 -25.35
C LEU A 279 -18.71 -3.66 -26.86
N GLY A 280 -17.59 -3.59 -27.60
CA GLY A 280 -17.61 -3.56 -29.06
C GLY A 280 -18.03 -2.21 -29.67
N GLN A 281 -18.41 -1.24 -28.83
CA GLN A 281 -18.63 0.16 -29.24
C GLN A 281 -17.41 1.00 -28.85
N THR A 282 -17.27 1.31 -27.56
CA THR A 282 -16.18 2.14 -27.01
C THR A 282 -15.15 1.32 -26.24
N ILE A 283 -15.54 0.15 -25.72
CA ILE A 283 -14.64 -0.79 -25.02
C ILE A 283 -14.31 -1.97 -25.94
N SER A 284 -13.09 -2.00 -26.46
CA SER A 284 -12.50 -3.14 -27.19
C SER A 284 -11.38 -3.80 -26.37
N VAL A 285 -10.93 -4.99 -26.78
CA VAL A 285 -9.80 -5.69 -26.12
C VAL A 285 -8.54 -4.82 -26.12
N GLU A 286 -8.22 -4.21 -27.27
CA GLU A 286 -7.05 -3.37 -27.45
C GLU A 286 -7.14 -2.09 -26.60
N ASN A 287 -8.31 -1.45 -26.60
CA ASN A 287 -8.56 -0.24 -25.81
C ASN A 287 -8.52 -0.56 -24.31
N TYR A 288 -9.00 -1.74 -23.89
CA TYR A 288 -9.01 -2.16 -22.50
C TYR A 288 -7.60 -2.35 -21.93
N ASP A 289 -6.71 -3.11 -22.59
CA ASP A 289 -5.32 -3.27 -22.10
C ASP A 289 -4.55 -1.93 -22.12
N ALA A 290 -4.74 -1.12 -23.17
CA ALA A 290 -4.15 0.21 -23.25
C ALA A 290 -4.61 1.13 -22.11
N LEU A 291 -5.90 1.12 -21.80
CA LEU A 291 -6.51 1.87 -20.71
C LEU A 291 -5.95 1.44 -19.35
N LEU A 292 -5.87 0.13 -19.08
CA LEU A 292 -5.30 -0.39 -17.83
C LEU A 292 -3.83 0.01 -17.65
N ARG A 293 -3.02 -0.01 -18.72
CA ARG A 293 -1.62 0.44 -18.69
C ARG A 293 -1.51 1.93 -18.45
N GLN A 294 -2.30 2.72 -19.18
CA GLN A 294 -2.30 4.17 -19.08
C GLN A 294 -2.66 4.61 -17.66
N LEU A 295 -3.69 4.02 -17.07
CA LEU A 295 -4.15 4.30 -15.70
C LEU A 295 -3.29 3.61 -14.62
N GLY A 296 -2.19 2.96 -15.00
CA GLY A 296 -1.18 2.45 -14.06
C GLY A 296 -1.56 1.18 -13.31
N LEU A 297 -2.57 0.43 -13.76
CA LEU A 297 -3.03 -0.79 -13.10
C LEU A 297 -2.17 -2.02 -13.41
N LEU A 298 -1.39 -1.99 -14.50
CA LEU A 298 -0.48 -3.07 -14.89
C LEU A 298 0.98 -2.86 -14.46
N ASP A 299 1.29 -1.70 -13.87
CA ASP A 299 2.61 -1.38 -13.31
C ASP A 299 2.54 -1.39 -11.78
N ALA A 300 3.66 -1.74 -11.13
CA ALA A 300 3.75 -1.65 -9.68
C ALA A 300 3.68 -0.16 -9.26
N PRO A 301 2.83 0.21 -8.29
CA PRO A 301 2.72 1.60 -7.85
C PRO A 301 4.01 2.00 -7.14
N THR A 302 4.45 3.23 -7.34
CA THR A 302 5.66 3.75 -6.67
C THR A 302 5.32 4.14 -5.24
N LEU A 303 6.05 3.58 -4.28
CA LEU A 303 6.06 3.99 -2.87
C LEU A 303 7.53 4.03 -2.44
N TYR A 304 8.02 5.20 -2.04
CA TYR A 304 9.44 5.44 -1.78
C TYR A 304 9.98 4.46 -0.73
N GLU A 305 11.02 3.70 -1.10
CA GLU A 305 11.66 2.69 -0.25
C GLU A 305 10.75 1.51 0.17
N PHE A 306 9.71 1.17 -0.59
CA PHE A 306 8.89 -0.02 -0.35
C PHE A 306 8.86 -0.98 -1.53
N HIS A 307 8.72 -2.27 -1.21
CA HIS A 307 8.34 -3.27 -2.20
C HIS A 307 6.83 -3.18 -2.48
N THR A 308 6.49 -3.03 -3.76
CA THR A 308 5.12 -3.04 -4.25
C THR A 308 5.01 -4.05 -5.40
N VAL A 309 3.83 -4.62 -5.59
CA VAL A 309 3.56 -5.54 -6.70
C VAL A 309 2.62 -4.89 -7.72
N ALA A 310 2.80 -5.26 -8.97
CA ALA A 310 1.87 -4.90 -10.03
C ALA A 310 0.67 -5.85 -10.04
N GLY A 311 -0.47 -5.31 -10.47
CA GLY A 311 -1.62 -6.09 -10.88
C GLY A 311 -1.25 -7.12 -11.97
N ARG A 312 -1.96 -8.25 -11.98
CA ARG A 312 -1.73 -9.32 -12.97
C ARG A 312 -2.90 -9.44 -13.92
N THR A 313 -2.59 -9.64 -15.21
CA THR A 313 -3.54 -10.10 -16.24
C THR A 313 -3.14 -11.50 -16.76
N PRO A 314 -3.63 -12.58 -16.13
CA PRO A 314 -3.29 -13.96 -16.48
C PRO A 314 -3.63 -14.44 -17.90
N ALA A 315 -4.63 -13.89 -18.59
CA ALA A 315 -5.14 -14.48 -19.83
C ALA A 315 -5.47 -13.40 -20.88
N PRO A 316 -5.20 -13.65 -22.17
CA PRO A 316 -5.73 -12.81 -23.23
C PRO A 316 -7.25 -12.97 -23.30
N LEU A 317 -7.94 -11.87 -23.57
CA LEU A 317 -9.39 -11.83 -23.67
C LEU A 317 -9.76 -12.21 -25.11
N TYR A 318 -10.17 -13.47 -25.34
CA TYR A 318 -10.31 -14.04 -26.69
C TYR A 318 -11.74 -14.01 -27.24
N ASN A 319 -12.74 -13.90 -26.37
CA ASN A 319 -14.15 -13.98 -26.74
C ASN A 319 -14.99 -13.00 -25.91
N THR A 320 -16.25 -12.83 -26.31
CA THR A 320 -17.19 -11.93 -25.61
C THR A 320 -17.38 -12.31 -24.15
N PHE A 321 -17.41 -13.61 -23.83
CA PHE A 321 -17.56 -14.08 -22.44
C PHE A 321 -16.41 -13.61 -21.53
N ASP A 322 -15.17 -13.76 -21.98
CA ASP A 322 -13.98 -13.30 -21.25
C ASP A 322 -13.97 -11.78 -21.10
N MET A 323 -14.38 -11.05 -22.14
CA MET A 323 -14.49 -9.58 -22.13
C MET A 323 -15.59 -9.10 -21.18
N THR A 324 -16.76 -9.76 -21.14
CA THR A 324 -17.83 -9.43 -20.20
C THR A 324 -17.35 -9.61 -18.76
N LEU A 325 -16.69 -10.72 -18.44
CA LEU A 325 -16.11 -10.90 -17.10
C LEU A 325 -15.00 -9.88 -16.79
N ALA A 326 -14.24 -9.44 -17.81
CA ALA A 326 -13.20 -8.43 -17.62
C ALA A 326 -13.80 -7.07 -17.28
N VAL A 327 -14.82 -6.63 -18.02
CA VAL A 327 -15.56 -5.39 -17.77
C VAL A 327 -16.27 -5.41 -16.42
N LEU A 328 -16.80 -6.56 -15.99
CA LEU A 328 -17.36 -6.73 -14.65
C LEU A 328 -16.30 -6.71 -13.53
N GLY A 329 -15.01 -6.66 -13.85
CA GLY A 329 -13.91 -6.76 -12.88
C GLY A 329 -13.80 -8.12 -12.21
N GLN A 330 -14.45 -9.14 -12.77
CA GLN A 330 -14.57 -10.50 -12.22
C GLN A 330 -13.63 -11.52 -12.87
N SER A 331 -13.00 -11.13 -13.99
CA SER A 331 -11.98 -11.91 -14.70
C SER A 331 -10.65 -11.93 -13.93
N HIS A 332 -9.56 -12.14 -14.66
CA HIS A 332 -8.24 -12.41 -14.11
C HIS A 332 -7.47 -11.16 -13.66
N LEU A 333 -7.94 -9.95 -14.00
CA LEU A 333 -7.32 -8.71 -13.53
C LEU A 333 -7.33 -8.67 -12.01
N THR A 334 -6.15 -8.43 -11.43
CA THR A 334 -5.99 -8.18 -10.01
C THR A 334 -5.30 -6.85 -9.80
N VAL A 335 -5.62 -6.16 -8.71
CA VAL A 335 -5.08 -4.86 -8.31
C VAL A 335 -4.75 -4.89 -6.82
N THR A 336 -3.86 -3.99 -6.40
CA THR A 336 -3.60 -3.71 -4.98
C THR A 336 -4.42 -2.51 -4.50
N PRO A 337 -4.78 -2.42 -3.21
CA PRO A 337 -5.40 -1.22 -2.64
C PRO A 337 -4.56 0.04 -2.88
N LEU A 338 -3.22 -0.07 -2.84
CA LEU A 338 -2.32 1.06 -3.13
C LEU A 338 -2.42 1.54 -4.59
N GLN A 339 -2.55 0.62 -5.56
CA GLN A 339 -2.78 1.00 -6.96
C GLN A 339 -4.08 1.77 -7.13
N MET A 340 -5.17 1.29 -6.52
CA MET A 340 -6.47 1.97 -6.59
C MET A 340 -6.42 3.34 -5.90
N ALA A 341 -5.75 3.45 -4.75
CA ALA A 341 -5.59 4.73 -4.07
C ALA A 341 -4.78 5.75 -4.88
N ARG A 342 -3.76 5.29 -5.61
CA ARG A 342 -2.99 6.14 -6.52
C ARG A 342 -3.83 6.60 -7.72
N LEU A 343 -4.72 5.75 -8.23
CA LEU A 343 -5.68 6.14 -9.28
C LEU A 343 -6.67 7.20 -8.76
N VAL A 344 -7.24 6.99 -7.58
CA VAL A 344 -8.18 7.96 -6.97
C VAL A 344 -7.46 9.28 -6.66
N ALA A 345 -6.20 9.23 -6.21
CA ALA A 345 -5.39 10.42 -6.02
C ALA A 345 -5.17 11.20 -7.32
N ALA A 346 -5.02 10.50 -8.45
CA ALA A 346 -4.97 11.17 -9.74
C ALA A 346 -6.30 11.81 -10.14
N VAL A 347 -7.43 11.19 -9.83
CA VAL A 347 -8.75 11.82 -10.06
C VAL A 347 -8.89 13.07 -9.20
N ALA A 348 -8.46 13.01 -7.94
CA ALA A 348 -8.45 14.15 -7.04
C ALA A 348 -7.51 15.28 -7.54
N ASP A 349 -6.35 14.95 -8.09
CA ASP A 349 -5.33 15.91 -8.50
C ASP A 349 -5.24 16.07 -10.04
N ASN A 350 -6.35 16.47 -10.67
CA ASN A 350 -6.40 16.91 -12.07
C ASN A 350 -5.79 15.92 -13.10
N GLY A 351 -5.80 14.63 -12.78
CA GLY A 351 -5.26 13.54 -13.58
C GLY A 351 -3.81 13.16 -13.30
N SER A 352 -3.13 13.83 -12.36
CA SER A 352 -1.73 13.56 -11.96
C SER A 352 -1.67 12.68 -10.71
N ALA A 353 -1.06 11.49 -10.81
CA ALA A 353 -0.84 10.64 -9.64
C ALA A 353 0.40 11.09 -8.86
N PRO A 354 0.28 11.40 -7.56
CA PRO A 354 1.42 11.85 -6.78
C PRO A 354 2.43 10.71 -6.49
N PRO A 355 3.71 11.05 -6.25
CA PRO A 355 4.67 10.11 -5.69
C PRO A 355 4.33 9.80 -4.23
N LEU A 356 4.27 8.52 -3.85
CA LEU A 356 3.87 8.14 -2.50
C LEU A 356 5.08 7.94 -1.59
N TYR A 357 5.00 8.40 -0.35
CA TYR A 357 6.02 8.19 0.67
C TYR A 357 5.40 8.04 2.07
N ILE A 358 6.12 7.34 2.96
CA ILE A 358 5.77 7.19 4.38
C ILE A 358 6.85 7.78 5.29
N ALA A 359 8.12 7.60 4.94
CA ALA A 359 9.23 8.17 5.69
C ALA A 359 9.35 9.66 5.35
N ASP A 360 9.22 10.56 6.32
CA ASP A 360 9.22 12.01 6.12
C ASP A 360 10.58 12.63 6.44
N SER A 361 11.11 12.31 7.63
CA SER A 361 12.34 12.90 8.13
C SER A 361 13.08 11.95 9.06
N TYR A 362 14.38 12.18 9.23
CA TYR A 362 15.22 11.43 10.14
C TYR A 362 15.94 12.34 11.13
N ARG A 363 16.38 11.78 12.26
CA ARG A 363 17.20 12.47 13.24
C ARG A 363 18.29 11.56 13.74
N LEU A 364 19.55 11.98 13.56
CA LEU A 364 20.70 11.24 14.08
C LEU A 364 20.80 11.41 15.61
N THR A 365 21.40 10.44 16.28
CA THR A 365 21.52 10.37 17.75
C THR A 365 22.13 11.63 18.38
N ASP A 366 23.06 12.28 17.70
CA ASP A 366 23.77 13.47 18.16
C ASP A 366 23.08 14.80 17.77
N GLN A 367 21.97 14.72 17.06
CA GLN A 367 21.23 15.87 16.53
C GLN A 367 19.89 16.05 17.23
N ARG A 368 19.49 17.31 17.41
CA ARG A 368 18.18 17.65 17.99
C ARG A 368 17.09 17.78 16.94
N ASP A 369 17.46 18.30 15.77
CA ASP A 369 16.52 18.69 14.73
C ASP A 369 16.27 17.53 13.75
N TRP A 370 15.06 17.49 13.21
CA TRP A 370 14.68 16.56 12.15
C TRP A 370 15.21 17.07 10.82
N GLN A 371 15.81 16.18 10.04
CA GLN A 371 16.25 16.44 8.68
C GLN A 371 15.26 15.82 7.69
N PRO A 372 14.73 16.57 6.72
CA PRO A 372 13.82 16.02 5.72
C PRO A 372 14.54 14.96 4.87
N LEU A 373 13.80 13.92 4.50
CA LEU A 373 14.25 12.97 3.49
C LEU A 373 13.98 13.53 2.09
N ASP A 374 14.88 13.27 1.17
CA ASP A 374 14.66 13.59 -0.24
C ASP A 374 13.84 12.47 -0.88
N HIS A 375 12.78 12.84 -1.61
CA HIS A 375 11.89 11.92 -2.31
C HIS A 375 12.06 12.13 -3.82
N PRO A 376 12.93 11.36 -4.49
CA PRO A 376 13.27 11.58 -5.89
C PRO A 376 12.17 11.12 -6.87
N LEU A 377 10.98 10.78 -6.36
CA LEU A 377 9.88 10.26 -7.17
C LEU A 377 9.12 11.40 -7.84
N LEU A 378 8.77 11.21 -9.11
CA LEU A 378 8.01 12.18 -9.89
C LEU A 378 6.54 11.76 -9.97
N GLU A 379 5.69 12.77 -10.07
CA GLU A 379 4.30 12.61 -10.47
C GLU A 379 4.17 11.86 -11.80
N LYS A 380 3.07 11.13 -11.96
CA LYS A 380 2.73 10.44 -13.21
C LYS A 380 1.35 10.88 -13.68
N ALA A 381 1.29 11.57 -14.81
CA ALA A 381 0.01 11.84 -15.46
C ALA A 381 -0.65 10.52 -15.90
N LEU A 382 -1.86 10.24 -15.40
CA LEU A 382 -2.66 9.06 -15.73
C LEU A 382 -3.79 9.40 -16.71
N MET A 383 -4.39 10.58 -16.57
CA MET A 383 -5.50 11.04 -17.41
C MET A 383 -5.39 12.54 -17.66
N ARG A 384 -6.20 13.05 -18.58
CA ARG A 384 -6.32 14.49 -18.81
C ARG A 384 -7.17 15.13 -17.72
N GLU A 385 -6.94 16.41 -17.47
CA GLU A 385 -7.69 17.22 -16.50
C GLU A 385 -9.20 17.21 -16.78
N ASP A 386 -9.63 17.34 -18.05
CA ASP A 386 -11.06 17.30 -18.42
C ASP A 386 -11.74 15.95 -18.11
N ILE A 387 -10.98 14.86 -18.11
CA ILE A 387 -11.49 13.54 -17.74
C ILE A 387 -11.51 13.40 -16.21
N ALA A 388 -10.47 13.87 -15.52
CA ALA A 388 -10.44 13.88 -14.07
C ALA A 388 -11.62 14.69 -13.51
N ASP A 389 -11.93 15.87 -14.05
CA ASP A 389 -13.05 16.70 -13.63
C ASP A 389 -14.41 16.00 -13.76
N GLN A 390 -14.65 15.32 -14.88
CA GLN A 390 -15.88 14.55 -15.07
C GLN A 390 -15.97 13.34 -14.12
N LEU A 391 -14.85 12.69 -13.82
CA LEU A 391 -14.83 11.63 -12.80
C LEU A 391 -15.06 12.20 -11.39
N ARG A 392 -14.51 13.37 -11.06
CA ARG A 392 -14.78 14.08 -9.80
C ARG A 392 -16.27 14.39 -9.69
N GLU A 393 -16.92 14.83 -10.77
CA GLU A 393 -18.36 15.08 -10.85
C GLU A 393 -19.17 13.79 -10.61
N ALA A 394 -18.87 12.70 -11.34
CA ALA A 394 -19.56 11.43 -11.16
C ALA A 394 -19.40 10.84 -9.75
N MET A 395 -18.19 10.93 -9.16
CA MET A 395 -17.93 10.50 -7.78
C MET A 395 -18.62 11.37 -6.74
N ARG A 396 -18.81 12.66 -7.03
CA ARG A 396 -19.61 13.55 -6.17
C ARG A 396 -21.08 13.20 -6.25
N PHE A 397 -21.61 13.02 -7.46
CA PHE A 397 -22.99 12.62 -7.68
C PHE A 397 -23.29 11.31 -6.95
N ALA A 398 -22.38 10.34 -7.01
CA ALA A 398 -22.47 9.10 -6.26
C ALA A 398 -22.55 9.33 -4.73
N ALA A 399 -21.68 10.16 -4.17
CA ALA A 399 -21.69 10.48 -2.74
C ALA A 399 -22.96 11.20 -2.28
N GLU A 400 -23.60 11.98 -3.15
CA GLU A 400 -24.84 12.72 -2.86
C GLU A 400 -26.10 11.87 -3.06
N ASN A 401 -26.10 10.91 -4.00
CA ASN A 401 -27.31 10.24 -4.47
C ASN A 401 -27.37 8.72 -4.23
N SER A 402 -26.24 8.03 -4.05
CA SER A 402 -26.24 6.61 -3.65
C SER A 402 -26.26 6.51 -2.12
N PRO A 403 -27.30 5.89 -1.52
CA PRO A 403 -27.31 5.59 -0.10
C PRO A 403 -26.09 4.80 0.36
N LEU A 404 -25.57 3.90 -0.48
CA LEU A 404 -24.39 3.10 -0.17
C LEU A 404 -23.12 3.95 -0.07
N VAL A 405 -22.85 4.80 -1.07
CA VAL A 405 -21.68 5.71 -1.06
C VAL A 405 -21.84 6.78 0.01
N GLY A 406 -23.06 7.30 0.17
CA GLY A 406 -23.41 8.31 1.18
C GLY A 406 -23.19 7.87 2.63
N LEU A 407 -23.01 6.57 2.92
CA LEU A 407 -22.59 6.11 4.25
C LEU A 407 -21.20 6.61 4.65
N ALA A 408 -20.34 6.92 3.67
CA ALA A 408 -19.04 7.55 3.90
C ALA A 408 -19.16 9.05 4.18
N ASN A 409 -20.31 9.68 3.88
CA ASN A 409 -20.54 11.11 4.03
C ASN A 409 -20.99 11.43 5.45
N ASP A 410 -20.13 12.07 6.24
CA ASP A 410 -20.49 12.54 7.57
C ASP A 410 -21.22 13.90 7.50
N ALA A 411 -22.41 13.98 8.10
CA ALA A 411 -23.20 15.20 8.09
C ALA A 411 -22.55 16.37 8.84
N GLY A 412 -21.71 16.11 9.85
CA GLY A 412 -20.95 17.14 10.57
C GLY A 412 -19.86 17.73 9.69
N LEU A 413 -19.06 16.86 9.04
CA LEU A 413 -18.04 17.29 8.08
C LEU A 413 -18.65 18.06 6.90
N ALA A 414 -19.77 17.57 6.35
CA ALA A 414 -20.49 18.28 5.29
C ALA A 414 -20.96 19.67 5.74
N ALA A 415 -21.42 19.82 6.99
CA ALA A 415 -21.81 21.11 7.56
C ALA A 415 -20.61 22.05 7.78
N GLU A 416 -19.41 21.49 7.96
CA GLU A 416 -18.14 22.23 8.05
C GLU A 416 -17.56 22.57 6.66
N GLY A 417 -18.20 22.13 5.57
CA GLY A 417 -17.82 22.46 4.20
C GLY A 417 -16.91 21.43 3.53
N TYR A 418 -16.70 20.27 4.14
CA TYR A 418 -16.02 19.15 3.48
C TYR A 418 -16.92 18.55 2.39
N VAL A 419 -16.33 18.17 1.26
CA VAL A 419 -17.06 17.60 0.12
C VAL A 419 -16.54 16.19 -0.16
N LEU A 420 -17.42 15.19 -0.06
CA LEU A 420 -17.10 13.81 -0.36
C LEU A 420 -17.26 13.50 -1.85
N HIS A 421 -16.30 12.76 -2.39
CA HIS A 421 -16.34 12.12 -3.70
C HIS A 421 -16.04 10.64 -3.51
N GLY A 422 -16.87 9.73 -4.02
CA GLY A 422 -16.60 8.32 -3.82
C GLY A 422 -17.34 7.36 -4.73
N GLN A 423 -16.97 6.09 -4.61
CA GLN A 423 -17.65 4.94 -5.18
C GLN A 423 -17.54 3.78 -4.18
N ALA A 424 -18.61 3.04 -4.02
CA ALA A 424 -18.62 1.78 -3.30
C ALA A 424 -18.67 0.63 -4.32
N GLY A 425 -17.95 -0.45 -4.05
CA GLY A 425 -17.84 -1.57 -4.96
C GLY A 425 -17.84 -2.91 -4.24
N VAL A 426 -18.07 -3.97 -5.00
CA VAL A 426 -18.02 -5.35 -4.52
C VAL A 426 -17.32 -6.24 -5.52
N THR A 427 -16.66 -7.26 -5.00
CA THR A 427 -16.07 -8.34 -5.79
C THR A 427 -16.66 -9.66 -5.32
N TYR A 428 -17.27 -10.42 -6.23
CA TYR A 428 -17.83 -11.73 -5.90
C TYR A 428 -16.79 -12.84 -5.98
N ARG A 429 -16.68 -13.64 -4.93
CA ARG A 429 -15.75 -14.76 -4.83
C ARG A 429 -16.41 -16.07 -5.22
N LEU A 430 -15.59 -17.04 -5.64
CA LEU A 430 -16.07 -18.35 -6.12
C LEU A 430 -16.71 -19.19 -5.01
N ASP A 431 -16.39 -18.90 -3.75
CA ASP A 431 -16.96 -19.52 -2.55
C ASP A 431 -18.30 -18.87 -2.10
N GLY A 432 -18.81 -17.89 -2.86
CA GLY A 432 -20.05 -17.18 -2.56
C GLY A 432 -19.88 -16.03 -1.56
N GLN A 433 -18.67 -15.78 -1.08
CA GLN A 433 -18.36 -14.58 -0.30
C GLN A 433 -18.15 -13.37 -1.22
N MET A 434 -18.11 -12.18 -0.66
CA MET A 434 -17.77 -10.97 -1.39
C MET A 434 -16.73 -10.16 -0.62
N ASP A 435 -15.92 -9.42 -1.37
CA ASP A 435 -15.06 -8.39 -0.80
C ASP A 435 -15.75 -7.03 -1.02
N SER A 436 -15.81 -6.20 0.02
CA SER A 436 -16.39 -4.84 -0.02
C SER A 436 -15.28 -3.82 -0.22
N TRP A 437 -15.49 -2.89 -1.15
CA TRP A 437 -14.56 -1.83 -1.50
C TRP A 437 -15.19 -0.45 -1.30
N PHE A 438 -14.36 0.51 -0.92
CA PHE A 438 -14.66 1.93 -1.03
C PHE A 438 -13.46 2.64 -1.64
N LEU A 439 -13.72 3.45 -2.66
CA LEU A 439 -12.76 4.33 -3.31
C LEU A 439 -13.28 5.76 -3.20
N GLY A 440 -12.56 6.66 -2.55
CA GLY A 440 -13.01 8.04 -2.50
C GLY A 440 -11.97 9.02 -2.04
N PHE A 441 -12.31 10.29 -2.12
CA PHE A 441 -11.54 11.39 -1.56
C PHE A 441 -12.48 12.45 -1.00
N MET A 442 -11.95 13.27 -0.12
CA MET A 442 -12.68 14.36 0.51
C MET A 442 -11.87 15.63 0.38
N ASP A 443 -12.50 16.65 -0.20
CA ASP A 443 -11.94 18.00 -0.29
C ASP A 443 -12.29 18.75 0.99
N ALA A 444 -11.29 19.34 1.62
CA ALA A 444 -11.43 20.17 2.79
C ALA A 444 -11.67 21.64 2.41
N PRO A 445 -12.29 22.44 3.31
CA PRO A 445 -12.54 23.87 3.05
C PRO A 445 -11.28 24.70 2.79
N ASP A 446 -10.12 24.24 3.27
CA ASP A 446 -8.82 24.89 3.09
C ASP A 446 -8.14 24.56 1.75
N GLY A 447 -8.78 23.71 0.93
CA GLY A 447 -8.29 23.27 -0.37
C GLY A 447 -7.39 22.03 -0.33
N SER A 448 -7.16 21.44 0.84
CA SER A 448 -6.46 20.15 0.94
C SER A 448 -7.39 18.98 0.58
N THR A 449 -6.85 17.91 0.01
CA THR A 449 -7.63 16.73 -0.37
C THR A 449 -7.05 15.48 0.27
N VAL A 450 -7.92 14.63 0.82
CA VAL A 450 -7.55 13.35 1.43
C VAL A 450 -8.23 12.23 0.67
N VAL A 451 -7.43 11.28 0.18
CA VAL A 451 -7.89 10.07 -0.51
C VAL A 451 -7.95 8.92 0.48
N VAL A 452 -9.04 8.16 0.45
CA VAL A 452 -9.26 6.97 1.28
C VAL A 452 -9.68 5.81 0.39
N VAL A 453 -8.94 4.71 0.48
CA VAL A 453 -9.30 3.43 -0.12
C VAL A 453 -9.39 2.37 0.97
N VAL A 454 -10.51 1.65 1.00
CA VAL A 454 -10.77 0.58 1.96
C VAL A 454 -11.19 -0.69 1.22
N LEU A 455 -10.66 -1.82 1.68
CA LEU A 455 -11.03 -3.16 1.29
C LEU A 455 -11.33 -3.99 2.53
N ILE A 456 -12.49 -4.63 2.56
CA ILE A 456 -12.88 -5.62 3.57
C ILE A 456 -13.07 -6.96 2.88
N GLU A 457 -12.27 -7.96 3.25
CA GLU A 457 -12.41 -9.32 2.73
C GLU A 457 -13.55 -10.04 3.44
N ASP A 458 -14.23 -10.94 2.72
CA ASP A 458 -15.32 -11.78 3.24
C ASP A 458 -16.42 -10.94 3.94
N ALA A 459 -16.74 -9.78 3.37
CA ALA A 459 -17.72 -8.83 3.88
C ALA A 459 -19.14 -9.41 3.86
N HIS A 460 -19.95 -9.06 4.86
CA HIS A 460 -21.36 -9.47 4.95
C HIS A 460 -22.28 -8.50 4.21
N SER A 461 -21.84 -7.26 3.98
CA SER A 461 -22.58 -6.23 3.26
C SER A 461 -21.65 -5.39 2.38
N PRO A 462 -22.12 -4.88 1.22
CA PRO A 462 -21.37 -3.92 0.41
C PRO A 462 -21.00 -2.64 1.18
N SER A 463 -21.76 -2.31 2.23
CA SER A 463 -21.62 -1.09 3.02
C SER A 463 -20.42 -1.04 3.95
N GLU A 464 -19.80 -2.18 4.25
CA GLU A 464 -18.78 -2.29 5.31
C GLU A 464 -17.57 -1.37 5.04
N ALA A 465 -17.05 -1.35 3.81
CA ALA A 465 -15.92 -0.50 3.46
C ALA A 465 -16.27 1.01 3.50
N ALA A 466 -17.49 1.40 3.11
CA ALA A 466 -17.94 2.80 3.15
C ALA A 466 -18.06 3.32 4.60
N VAL A 467 -18.52 2.48 5.52
CA VAL A 467 -18.58 2.84 6.95
C VAL A 467 -17.18 3.05 7.54
N VAL A 468 -16.22 2.18 7.20
CA VAL A 468 -14.83 2.36 7.62
C VAL A 468 -14.20 3.61 6.99
N ALA A 469 -14.53 3.91 5.73
CA ALA A 469 -14.06 5.12 5.07
C ALA A 469 -14.59 6.39 5.75
N ARG A 470 -15.85 6.42 6.18
CA ARG A 470 -16.41 7.52 6.99
C ARG A 470 -15.56 7.81 8.22
N ASP A 471 -15.22 6.74 8.95
CA ASP A 471 -14.50 6.86 10.21
C ASP A 471 -13.04 7.31 9.97
N ALA A 472 -12.44 6.91 8.84
CA ALA A 472 -11.16 7.43 8.37
C ALA A 472 -11.21 8.93 8.01
N PHE A 473 -12.24 9.36 7.27
CA PHE A 473 -12.43 10.78 6.92
C PHE A 473 -12.62 11.65 8.15
N ARG A 474 -13.46 11.23 9.11
CA ARG A 474 -13.64 11.90 10.40
C ARG A 474 -12.33 12.04 11.17
N ALA A 475 -11.56 10.97 11.27
CA ALA A 475 -10.27 10.99 11.97
C ALA A 475 -9.22 11.87 11.29
N THR A 476 -9.34 12.08 9.98
CA THR A 476 -8.44 12.98 9.25
C THR A 476 -8.85 14.44 9.42
N ALA A 477 -10.14 14.75 9.32
CA ALA A 477 -10.67 16.10 9.48
C ALA A 477 -10.41 16.70 10.87
N SER A 478 -10.50 15.90 11.94
CA SER A 478 -10.18 16.35 13.30
C SER A 478 -8.72 16.82 13.47
N ASN A 479 -7.83 16.46 12.55
CA ASN A 479 -6.41 16.82 12.62
C ASN A 479 -6.09 18.12 11.86
N LEU A 480 -6.91 18.48 10.86
CA LEU A 480 -6.75 19.73 10.12
C LEU A 480 -7.15 20.94 10.97
N THR A 481 -8.00 20.74 11.98
CA THR A 481 -8.37 21.79 12.95
C THR A 481 -7.31 21.99 14.05
N ASP A 482 -6.56 20.95 14.42
CA ASP A 482 -5.56 21.01 15.51
C ASP A 482 -4.21 21.61 15.06
N SER A 483 -3.96 21.76 13.76
CA SER A 483 -2.69 22.31 13.23
C SER A 483 -2.61 23.84 13.21
N TYR A 484 -3.65 24.52 13.70
CA TYR A 484 -3.76 26.00 13.74
C TYR A 484 -3.83 26.60 15.16
N GLU A 485 -3.67 25.80 16.21
CA GLU A 485 -3.46 26.28 17.60
C GLU A 485 -2.04 25.97 18.08
#